data_AF-A0A8T5L3I9-F1
#
_entry.id   AF-A0A8T5L3I9-F1
#
_cell.length_a   1.000
_cell.length_b   1.000
_cell.length_c   1.000
_cell.angle_alpha   90.00
_cell.angle_beta   90.00
_cell.angle_gamma   90.00
#
_symmetry.space_group_name_H-M   'P 1'
#
loop_
_entity.id
_entity.type
_entity.pdbx_description
1 polymer ?
#
loop_
_entity_poly.entity_id
_entity_poly.type
_entity_poly.pdbx_seq_one_letter_code
_entity_poly.pdbx_strand_id
1 'polypeptide(L)'
;MIKCNTLAELWKYVDDVNAKHFPENELRPILGAGKTKNPKIMFVLINPTIGNISSHPTWTGPRFPFIGRKHHWRVMHQAGFLDDKIMEHIEHATTWSPTFAEAVGKEMERQNIYTTNIVKWTGHDGSLPEKEKIALFLPILKREIELVQPEYIVTFGLIPFEALTNKTIRLRDYYTEAMKTKRLRTYPCASGDVIPCYFPVGRGDPKKAVEILKLVRNI
;
A
#
# COMPACT_ATOMS: atom_id res chain seq x y z
N MET A 1 21.89 7.66 -4.20
CA MET A 1 20.52 7.62 -4.75
C MET A 1 20.36 6.37 -5.60
N ILE A 2 19.20 5.71 -5.50
CA ILE A 2 18.85 4.56 -6.34
C ILE A 2 18.70 5.05 -7.79
N LYS A 3 19.40 4.43 -8.74
CA LYS A 3 19.50 4.90 -10.14
C LYS A 3 18.48 4.26 -11.10
N CYS A 4 17.54 3.47 -10.61
CA CYS A 4 16.53 2.79 -11.44
C CYS A 4 15.65 3.81 -12.18
N ASN A 5 15.53 3.71 -13.50
CA ASN A 5 14.73 4.60 -14.35
C ASN A 5 13.33 4.07 -14.64
N THR A 6 13.08 2.78 -14.34
CA THR A 6 11.79 2.13 -14.52
C THR A 6 11.39 1.37 -13.26
N LEU A 7 10.09 1.09 -13.10
CA LEU A 7 9.62 0.22 -12.02
C LEU A 7 10.20 -1.19 -12.15
N ALA A 8 10.38 -1.71 -13.38
CA ALA A 8 11.00 -3.02 -13.59
C ALA A 8 12.43 -3.08 -13.05
N GLU A 9 13.24 -2.04 -13.30
CA GLU A 9 14.58 -1.92 -12.71
C GLU A 9 14.54 -1.78 -11.19
N LEU A 10 13.55 -1.04 -10.66
CA LEU A 10 13.38 -0.89 -9.22
C LEU A 10 13.00 -2.23 -8.55
N TRP A 11 12.19 -3.04 -9.21
CA TRP A 11 11.79 -4.37 -8.73
C TRP A 11 12.95 -5.36 -8.73
N LYS A 12 13.77 -5.35 -9.78
CA LYS A 12 15.03 -6.10 -9.76
C LYS A 12 15.93 -5.67 -8.61
N TYR A 13 16.04 -4.36 -8.37
CA TYR A 13 16.80 -3.84 -7.23
C TYR A 13 16.21 -4.28 -5.87
N VAL A 14 14.88 -4.33 -5.74
CA VAL A 14 14.21 -4.86 -4.54
C VAL A 14 14.56 -6.34 -4.32
N ASP A 15 14.57 -7.15 -5.37
CA ASP A 15 14.95 -8.56 -5.29
C ASP A 15 16.40 -8.70 -4.81
N ASP A 16 17.33 -7.92 -5.38
CA ASP A 16 18.75 -7.90 -4.98
C ASP A 16 18.92 -7.47 -3.51
N VAL A 17 18.19 -6.45 -3.07
CA VAL A 17 18.19 -6.00 -1.66
C VAL A 17 17.67 -7.10 -0.74
N ASN A 18 16.59 -7.79 -1.10
CA ASN A 18 16.06 -8.86 -0.28
C ASN A 18 17.03 -10.05 -0.19
N ALA A 19 17.58 -10.50 -1.32
CA ALA A 19 18.54 -11.60 -1.36
C ALA A 19 19.81 -11.29 -0.56
N LYS A 20 20.29 -10.04 -0.60
CA LYS A 20 21.49 -9.60 0.11
C LYS A 20 21.28 -9.48 1.62
N HIS A 21 20.15 -8.91 2.04
CA HIS A 21 19.93 -8.54 3.45
C HIS A 21 19.13 -9.56 4.25
N PHE A 22 18.37 -10.43 3.58
CA PHE A 22 17.50 -11.43 4.18
C PHE A 22 17.59 -12.78 3.44
N PRO A 23 18.79 -13.36 3.25
CA PRO A 23 18.99 -14.59 2.47
C PRO A 23 18.23 -15.80 3.04
N GLU A 24 17.92 -15.79 4.33
CA GLU A 24 17.16 -16.83 5.03
C GLU A 24 15.63 -16.72 4.83
N ASN A 25 15.12 -15.59 4.31
CA ASN A 25 13.70 -15.43 4.10
C ASN A 25 13.26 -16.09 2.79
N GLU A 26 12.52 -17.19 2.89
CA GLU A 26 11.96 -17.89 1.75
C GLU A 26 10.77 -17.16 1.10
N LEU A 27 10.17 -16.16 1.79
CA LEU A 27 9.07 -15.38 1.24
C LEU A 27 9.58 -14.32 0.26
N ARG A 28 8.87 -14.15 -0.84
CA ARG A 28 9.17 -13.14 -1.84
C ARG A 28 8.67 -11.76 -1.40
N PRO A 29 9.35 -10.68 -1.84
CA PRO A 29 8.89 -9.32 -1.58
C PRO A 29 7.54 -9.03 -2.24
N ILE A 30 6.76 -8.14 -1.63
CA ILE A 30 5.53 -7.61 -2.21
C ILE A 30 5.80 -6.20 -2.75
N LEU A 31 5.54 -6.04 -4.05
CA LEU A 31 5.87 -4.86 -4.82
C LEU A 31 4.65 -3.90 -4.88
N GLY A 32 4.76 -2.84 -5.67
CA GLY A 32 3.65 -1.94 -5.97
C GLY A 32 2.92 -2.33 -7.25
N ALA A 33 1.61 -2.05 -7.31
CA ALA A 33 0.76 -2.32 -8.48
C ALA A 33 -0.42 -1.35 -8.61
N GLY A 34 -1.13 -1.43 -9.73
CA GLY A 34 -2.18 -0.49 -10.13
C GLY A 34 -1.65 0.46 -11.20
N LYS A 35 -2.19 1.68 -11.28
CA LYS A 35 -1.80 2.65 -12.30
C LYS A 35 -0.39 3.19 -12.06
N THR A 36 0.55 2.78 -12.89
CA THR A 36 1.99 3.00 -12.71
C THR A 36 2.48 4.38 -13.12
N LYS A 37 1.63 5.22 -13.72
CA LYS A 37 1.97 6.58 -14.17
C LYS A 37 0.84 7.54 -13.84
N ASN A 38 1.17 8.58 -13.08
CA ASN A 38 0.26 9.64 -12.66
C ASN A 38 -1.09 9.10 -12.13
N PRO A 39 -1.09 8.16 -11.17
CA PRO A 39 -2.32 7.80 -10.48
C PRO A 39 -2.83 8.99 -9.67
N LYS A 40 -4.14 9.08 -9.49
CA LYS A 40 -4.71 10.07 -8.58
C LYS A 40 -4.28 9.81 -7.15
N ILE A 41 -4.30 8.55 -6.73
CA ILE A 41 -3.98 8.15 -5.36
C ILE A 41 -2.96 7.02 -5.35
N MET A 42 -1.94 7.16 -4.53
CA MET A 42 -1.03 6.09 -4.14
C MET A 42 -1.27 5.71 -2.67
N PHE A 43 -1.68 4.47 -2.43
CA PHE A 43 -1.80 3.90 -1.11
C PHE A 43 -0.47 3.31 -0.64
N VAL A 44 0.02 3.77 0.51
CA VAL A 44 1.27 3.30 1.12
C VAL A 44 0.95 2.64 2.45
N LEU A 45 1.19 1.32 2.50
CA LEU A 45 1.02 0.47 3.67
C LEU A 45 2.34 0.25 4.40
N ILE A 46 2.35 -0.58 5.45
CA ILE A 46 3.53 -0.80 6.31
C ILE A 46 4.43 -1.90 5.72
N ASN A 47 4.11 -3.17 6.00
CA ASN A 47 4.84 -4.33 5.53
C ASN A 47 3.86 -5.46 5.15
N PRO A 48 4.20 -6.25 4.14
CA PRO A 48 3.48 -7.47 3.83
C PRO A 48 3.77 -8.56 4.88
N THR A 49 2.83 -9.51 4.98
CA THR A 49 2.93 -10.69 5.83
C THR A 49 2.70 -11.95 4.99
N ILE A 50 3.05 -13.12 5.51
CA ILE A 50 2.78 -14.42 4.86
C ILE A 50 1.31 -14.62 4.49
N GLY A 51 0.39 -13.92 5.14
CA GLY A 51 -1.03 -13.94 4.78
C GLY A 51 -1.28 -13.48 3.34
N ASN A 52 -0.41 -12.63 2.78
CA ASN A 52 -0.43 -12.33 1.36
C ASN A 52 0.07 -13.56 0.58
N ILE A 53 -0.84 -14.28 -0.06
CA ILE A 53 -0.52 -15.54 -0.74
C ILE A 53 0.46 -15.33 -1.90
N SER A 54 0.53 -14.12 -2.45
CA SER A 54 1.52 -13.75 -3.47
C SER A 54 2.92 -13.54 -2.89
N SER A 55 3.19 -13.88 -1.63
CA SER A 55 4.53 -13.96 -1.07
C SER A 55 5.18 -15.33 -1.27
N HIS A 56 4.41 -16.38 -1.53
CA HIS A 56 4.97 -17.72 -1.71
C HIS A 56 5.85 -17.82 -2.98
N PRO A 57 6.99 -18.54 -2.96
CA PRO A 57 7.87 -18.68 -4.11
C PRO A 57 7.20 -19.26 -5.36
N THR A 58 6.23 -20.16 -5.15
CA THR A 58 5.49 -20.83 -6.23
C THR A 58 4.43 -19.95 -6.90
N TRP A 59 4.14 -18.76 -6.35
CA TRP A 59 3.20 -17.82 -6.97
C TRP A 59 3.79 -17.24 -8.27
N THR A 60 3.04 -17.34 -9.37
CA THR A 60 3.48 -16.89 -10.71
C THR A 60 2.81 -15.60 -11.17
N GLY A 61 1.84 -15.09 -10.41
CA GLY A 61 1.10 -13.87 -10.74
C GLY A 61 1.75 -12.59 -10.22
N PRO A 62 1.05 -11.44 -10.35
CA PRO A 62 1.51 -10.18 -9.77
C PRO A 62 1.60 -10.27 -8.24
N ARG A 63 2.54 -9.52 -7.65
CA ARG A 63 2.77 -9.47 -6.19
C ARG A 63 2.51 -8.06 -5.68
N PHE A 64 1.33 -7.84 -5.11
CA PHE A 64 0.93 -6.55 -4.55
C PHE A 64 0.20 -6.71 -3.20
N PRO A 65 0.04 -5.63 -2.41
CA PRO A 65 -0.52 -5.71 -1.07
C PRO A 65 -1.88 -6.43 -1.03
N PHE A 66 -2.08 -7.27 -0.02
CA PHE A 66 -3.36 -7.90 0.32
C PHE A 66 -3.98 -8.88 -0.70
N ILE A 67 -3.22 -9.42 -1.65
CA ILE A 67 -3.69 -10.58 -2.44
C ILE A 67 -4.07 -11.73 -1.49
N GLY A 68 -5.28 -12.27 -1.66
CA GLY A 68 -5.83 -13.32 -0.80
C GLY A 68 -6.37 -12.84 0.56
N ARG A 69 -6.51 -11.53 0.80
CA ARG A 69 -6.94 -10.97 2.10
C ARG A 69 -8.22 -10.15 1.99
N LYS A 70 -9.36 -10.68 2.44
CA LYS A 70 -10.69 -10.05 2.26
C LYS A 70 -10.88 -8.72 2.99
N HIS A 71 -10.41 -8.59 4.23
CA HIS A 71 -10.73 -7.44 5.08
C HIS A 71 -10.27 -6.09 4.50
N HIS A 72 -9.10 -6.03 3.88
CA HIS A 72 -8.64 -4.80 3.22
C HIS A 72 -9.55 -4.41 2.06
N TRP A 73 -9.89 -5.36 1.19
CA TRP A 73 -10.74 -5.11 0.04
C TRP A 73 -12.17 -4.70 0.43
N ARG A 74 -12.71 -5.23 1.54
CA ARG A 74 -13.97 -4.74 2.13
C ARG A 74 -13.90 -3.26 2.49
N VAL A 75 -12.81 -2.79 3.09
CA VAL A 75 -12.61 -1.37 3.42
C VAL A 75 -12.53 -0.52 2.14
N MET A 76 -11.76 -0.98 1.15
CA MET A 76 -11.63 -0.29 -0.14
C MET A 76 -12.98 -0.20 -0.87
N HIS A 77 -13.76 -1.29 -0.88
CA HIS A 77 -15.10 -1.36 -1.43
C HIS A 77 -16.07 -0.42 -0.72
N GLN A 78 -16.15 -0.47 0.61
CA GLN A 78 -17.00 0.43 1.40
C GLN A 78 -16.66 1.92 1.24
N ALA A 79 -15.42 2.23 0.87
CA ALA A 79 -14.96 3.58 0.57
C ALA A 79 -15.16 4.00 -0.90
N GLY A 80 -15.65 3.12 -1.77
CA GLY A 80 -15.92 3.39 -3.18
C GLY A 80 -14.70 3.26 -4.11
N PHE A 81 -13.68 2.51 -3.69
CA PHE A 81 -12.45 2.25 -4.46
C PHE A 81 -12.41 0.85 -5.10
N LEU A 82 -13.49 0.08 -5.01
CA LEU A 82 -13.59 -1.25 -5.62
C LEU A 82 -15.03 -1.47 -6.10
N ASP A 83 -15.18 -2.07 -7.29
CA ASP A 83 -16.49 -2.43 -7.85
C ASP A 83 -17.14 -3.62 -7.12
N ASP A 84 -18.48 -3.64 -7.11
CA ASP A 84 -19.28 -4.70 -6.48
C ASP A 84 -18.94 -6.09 -7.04
N LYS A 85 -18.75 -6.23 -8.36
CA LYS A 85 -18.47 -7.53 -8.99
C LYS A 85 -17.11 -8.09 -8.55
N ILE A 86 -16.11 -7.22 -8.43
CA ILE A 86 -14.80 -7.62 -7.95
C ILE A 86 -14.90 -8.03 -6.48
N MET A 87 -15.61 -7.24 -5.66
CA MET A 87 -15.78 -7.55 -4.24
C MET A 87 -16.54 -8.87 -4.03
N GLU A 88 -17.62 -9.12 -4.77
CA GLU A 88 -18.37 -10.38 -4.75
C GLU A 88 -17.45 -11.58 -5.05
N HIS A 89 -16.61 -11.48 -6.08
CA HIS A 89 -15.61 -12.52 -6.37
C HIS A 89 -14.64 -12.71 -5.20
N ILE A 90 -14.12 -11.62 -4.59
CA ILE A 90 -13.24 -11.71 -3.42
C ILE A 90 -13.92 -12.41 -2.24
N GLU A 91 -15.21 -12.16 -2.02
CA GLU A 91 -15.97 -12.81 -0.95
C GLU A 91 -16.14 -14.31 -1.16
N HIS A 92 -16.40 -14.74 -2.39
CA HIS A 92 -16.60 -16.16 -2.70
C HIS A 92 -15.29 -16.93 -2.95
N ALA A 93 -14.20 -16.25 -3.26
CA ALA A 93 -12.89 -16.87 -3.44
C ALA A 93 -12.40 -17.51 -2.13
N THR A 94 -12.05 -18.80 -2.21
CA THR A 94 -11.30 -19.51 -1.16
C THR A 94 -9.80 -19.18 -1.23
N THR A 95 -9.28 -19.05 -2.45
CA THR A 95 -7.94 -18.57 -2.79
C THR A 95 -8.00 -17.75 -4.08
N TRP A 96 -6.97 -16.96 -4.38
CA TRP A 96 -6.89 -16.21 -5.63
C TRP A 96 -6.04 -16.96 -6.65
N SER A 97 -6.45 -16.92 -7.91
CA SER A 97 -5.59 -17.29 -9.04
C SER A 97 -4.75 -16.09 -9.50
N PRO A 98 -3.61 -16.32 -10.20
CA PRO A 98 -2.86 -15.25 -10.86
C PRO A 98 -3.73 -14.35 -11.74
N THR A 99 -4.60 -14.95 -12.56
CA THR A 99 -5.52 -14.21 -13.45
C THR A 99 -6.51 -13.36 -12.68
N PHE A 100 -7.01 -13.83 -11.53
CA PHE A 100 -7.88 -13.01 -10.70
C PHE A 100 -7.12 -11.84 -10.05
N ALA A 101 -5.89 -12.07 -9.60
CA ALA A 101 -5.04 -10.99 -9.09
C ALA A 101 -4.76 -9.93 -10.17
N GLU A 102 -4.56 -10.32 -11.43
CA GLU A 102 -4.45 -9.38 -12.56
C GLU A 102 -5.73 -8.58 -12.78
N ALA A 103 -6.91 -9.22 -12.67
CA ALA A 103 -8.19 -8.52 -12.79
C ALA A 103 -8.37 -7.45 -11.70
N VAL A 104 -7.99 -7.75 -10.46
CA VAL A 104 -7.97 -6.77 -9.36
C VAL A 104 -6.95 -5.65 -9.63
N GLY A 105 -5.79 -5.99 -10.19
CA GLY A 105 -4.79 -5.01 -10.65
C GLY A 105 -5.36 -4.02 -11.66
N LYS A 106 -6.05 -4.52 -12.69
CA LYS A 106 -6.72 -3.70 -13.72
C LYS A 106 -7.85 -2.85 -13.15
N GLU A 107 -8.57 -3.35 -12.14
CA GLU A 107 -9.58 -2.54 -11.45
C GLU A 107 -8.93 -1.36 -10.70
N MET A 108 -7.81 -1.57 -10.01
CA MET A 108 -7.07 -0.46 -9.39
C MET A 108 -6.60 0.56 -10.44
N GLU A 109 -6.13 0.09 -11.60
CA GLU A 109 -5.76 0.99 -12.71
C GLU A 109 -6.95 1.85 -13.17
N ARG A 110 -8.11 1.22 -13.40
CA ARG A 110 -9.36 1.90 -13.77
C ARG A 110 -9.82 2.91 -12.73
N GLN A 111 -9.63 2.59 -11.45
CA GLN A 111 -9.94 3.47 -10.32
C GLN A 111 -8.91 4.58 -10.10
N ASN A 112 -7.87 4.65 -10.94
CA ASN A 112 -6.79 5.65 -10.88
C ASN A 112 -5.95 5.54 -9.58
N ILE A 113 -5.77 4.30 -9.11
CA ILE A 113 -5.09 3.95 -7.86
C ILE A 113 -3.79 3.20 -8.13
N TYR A 114 -2.79 3.48 -7.30
CA TYR A 114 -1.61 2.65 -7.11
C TYR A 114 -1.52 2.22 -5.64
N THR A 115 -1.04 1.00 -5.35
CA THR A 115 -0.89 0.50 -3.98
C THR A 115 0.47 -0.12 -3.76
N THR A 116 1.06 0.09 -2.58
CA THR A 116 2.39 -0.39 -2.24
C THR A 116 2.63 -0.43 -0.73
N ASN A 117 3.78 -0.94 -0.29
CA ASN A 117 4.23 -0.89 1.11
C ASN A 117 5.47 0.00 1.27
N ILE A 118 5.70 0.59 2.45
CA ILE A 118 7.01 1.20 2.77
C ILE A 118 8.11 0.15 2.84
N VAL A 119 7.85 -1.00 3.46
CA VAL A 119 8.77 -2.14 3.53
C VAL A 119 8.31 -3.21 2.55
N LYS A 120 9.18 -3.64 1.63
CA LYS A 120 8.85 -4.66 0.62
C LYS A 120 9.06 -6.09 1.11
N TRP A 121 9.91 -6.27 2.13
CA TRP A 121 10.19 -7.55 2.77
C TRP A 121 8.93 -8.13 3.44
N THR A 122 8.70 -9.42 3.24
CA THR A 122 7.54 -10.12 3.80
C THR A 122 7.88 -10.81 5.11
N GLY A 123 7.17 -10.44 6.17
CA GLY A 123 7.29 -11.09 7.47
C GLY A 123 6.45 -12.35 7.61
N HIS A 124 6.87 -13.25 8.49
CA HIS A 124 6.13 -14.47 8.80
C HIS A 124 4.82 -14.22 9.57
N ASP A 125 4.65 -13.03 10.16
CA ASP A 125 3.48 -12.67 10.94
C ASP A 125 3.09 -11.18 10.78
N GLY A 126 2.19 -10.70 11.63
CA GLY A 126 1.72 -9.31 11.66
C GLY A 126 2.59 -8.35 12.47
N SER A 127 3.82 -8.71 12.82
CA SER A 127 4.75 -7.84 13.53
C SER A 127 5.15 -6.63 12.68
N LEU A 128 5.33 -5.49 13.34
CA LEU A 128 5.78 -4.27 12.68
C LEU A 128 7.27 -4.40 12.31
N PRO A 129 7.70 -3.79 11.18
CA PRO A 129 9.09 -3.84 10.79
C PRO A 129 9.94 -2.99 11.73
N GLU A 130 11.15 -3.46 12.00
CA GLU A 130 12.16 -2.70 12.76
C GLU A 130 12.59 -1.44 12.01
N LYS A 131 13.16 -0.48 12.74
CA LYS A 131 13.59 0.81 12.18
C LYS A 131 14.63 0.65 11.07
N GLU A 132 15.51 -0.33 11.20
CA GLU A 132 16.57 -0.66 10.25
C GLU A 132 15.97 -1.13 8.91
N LYS A 133 14.90 -1.96 8.97
CA LYS A 133 14.17 -2.39 7.77
C LYS A 133 13.45 -1.19 7.12
N ILE A 134 12.82 -0.32 7.92
CA ILE A 134 12.20 0.90 7.40
C ILE A 134 13.25 1.80 6.72
N ALA A 135 14.40 2.02 7.35
CA ALA A 135 15.48 2.82 6.80
C ALA A 135 16.06 2.24 5.50
N LEU A 136 16.14 0.90 5.40
CA LEU A 136 16.59 0.21 4.19
C LEU A 136 15.62 0.41 3.01
N PHE A 137 14.32 0.33 3.24
CA PHE A 137 13.32 0.40 2.17
C PHE A 137 12.76 1.81 1.90
N LEU A 138 12.92 2.78 2.80
CA LEU A 138 12.43 4.15 2.57
C LEU A 138 13.00 4.81 1.30
N PRO A 139 14.30 4.68 0.96
CA PRO A 139 14.82 5.19 -0.31
C PRO A 139 14.18 4.53 -1.54
N ILE A 140 13.82 3.24 -1.44
CA ILE A 140 13.12 2.50 -2.50
C ILE A 140 11.71 3.07 -2.70
N LEU A 141 10.95 3.27 -1.61
CA LEU A 141 9.63 3.89 -1.67
C LEU A 141 9.70 5.30 -2.27
N LYS A 142 10.68 6.13 -1.87
CA LYS A 142 10.86 7.47 -2.45
C LYS A 142 11.10 7.39 -3.96
N ARG A 143 11.96 6.47 -4.41
CA ARG A 143 12.21 6.27 -5.84
C ARG A 143 10.98 5.76 -6.58
N GLU A 144 10.19 4.89 -5.96
CA GLU A 144 8.92 4.42 -6.51
C GLU A 144 7.92 5.57 -6.69
N ILE A 145 7.76 6.43 -5.69
CA ILE A 145 6.89 7.62 -5.77
C ILE A 145 7.37 8.55 -6.89
N GLU A 146 8.68 8.79 -7.03
CA GLU A 146 9.24 9.58 -8.14
C GLU A 146 8.94 8.99 -9.52
N LEU A 147 8.96 7.67 -9.65
CA LEU A 147 8.69 6.98 -10.91
C LEU A 147 7.19 6.92 -11.26
N VAL A 148 6.34 6.84 -10.24
CA VAL A 148 4.88 6.71 -10.35
C VAL A 148 4.19 8.06 -10.47
N GLN A 149 4.69 9.09 -9.78
CA GLN A 149 4.20 10.47 -9.74
C GLN A 149 2.71 10.58 -9.35
N PRO A 150 2.28 10.08 -8.18
CA PRO A 150 0.89 10.23 -7.74
C PRO A 150 0.52 11.69 -7.44
N GLU A 151 -0.75 12.05 -7.62
CA GLU A 151 -1.27 13.35 -7.18
C GLU A 151 -1.35 13.42 -5.64
N TYR A 152 -1.91 12.38 -5.02
CA TYR A 152 -1.99 12.24 -3.56
C TYR A 152 -1.41 10.90 -3.08
N ILE A 153 -0.80 10.93 -1.91
CA ILE A 153 -0.26 9.75 -1.24
C ILE A 153 -1.06 9.52 0.05
N VAL A 154 -1.77 8.41 0.15
CA VAL A 154 -2.50 8.04 1.37
C VAL A 154 -1.70 7.00 2.14
N THR A 155 -1.21 7.38 3.32
CA THR A 155 -0.43 6.49 4.19
C THR A 155 -1.32 5.81 5.20
N PHE A 156 -1.30 4.49 5.25
CA PHE A 156 -2.04 3.70 6.24
C PHE A 156 -1.19 3.49 7.49
N GLY A 157 -1.56 4.18 8.58
CA GLY A 157 -0.82 4.21 9.83
C GLY A 157 0.29 5.28 9.87
N LEU A 158 0.84 5.51 11.07
CA LEU A 158 1.81 6.58 11.30
C LEU A 158 3.22 6.25 10.80
N ILE A 159 3.60 4.98 10.67
CA ILE A 159 4.95 4.59 10.21
C ILE A 159 5.28 5.18 8.82
N PRO A 160 4.51 4.88 7.75
CA PRO A 160 4.77 5.47 6.45
C PRO A 160 4.56 7.00 6.43
N PHE A 161 3.62 7.51 7.24
CA PHE A 161 3.37 8.95 7.36
C PHE A 161 4.58 9.72 7.89
N GLU A 162 5.11 9.29 9.04
CA GLU A 162 6.24 9.94 9.71
C GLU A 162 7.50 9.82 8.84
N ALA A 163 7.73 8.66 8.23
CA ALA A 163 8.88 8.42 7.36
C ALA A 163 8.92 9.30 6.10
N LEU A 164 7.75 9.63 5.52
CA LEU A 164 7.66 10.47 4.33
C LEU A 164 7.65 11.97 4.64
N THR A 165 7.02 12.37 5.74
CA THR A 165 6.74 13.78 6.05
C THR A 165 7.66 14.39 7.10
N ASN A 166 8.36 13.57 7.89
CA ASN A 166 9.05 13.97 9.12
C ASN A 166 8.13 14.73 10.10
N LYS A 167 6.82 14.48 10.07
CA LYS A 167 5.83 15.06 10.99
C LYS A 167 5.30 13.99 11.92
N THR A 168 5.17 14.32 13.19
CA THR A 168 4.46 13.51 14.18
C THR A 168 3.07 14.12 14.42
N ILE A 169 2.04 13.28 14.34
CA ILE A 169 0.64 13.68 14.60
C ILE A 169 -0.06 12.61 15.44
N ARG A 170 -1.24 12.95 15.96
CA ARG A 170 -2.18 11.97 16.50
C ARG A 170 -3.29 11.73 15.47
N LEU A 171 -3.43 10.50 14.99
CA LEU A 171 -4.48 10.14 14.02
C LEU A 171 -5.89 10.46 14.52
N ARG A 172 -6.12 10.39 15.84
CA ARG A 172 -7.41 10.75 16.45
C ARG A 172 -7.75 12.22 16.22
N ASP A 173 -6.79 13.10 16.43
CA ASP A 173 -6.99 14.55 16.30
C ASP A 173 -7.20 14.91 14.83
N TYR A 174 -6.38 14.33 13.94
CA TYR A 174 -6.57 14.44 12.48
C TYR A 174 -7.97 14.01 12.04
N TYR A 175 -8.40 12.82 12.47
CA TYR A 175 -9.72 12.29 12.14
C TYR A 175 -10.86 13.16 12.67
N THR A 176 -10.74 13.63 13.91
CA THR A 176 -11.78 14.46 14.53
C THR A 176 -11.98 15.75 13.76
N GLU A 177 -10.87 16.40 13.38
CA GLU A 177 -10.92 17.61 12.56
C GLU A 177 -11.44 17.34 11.15
N ALA A 178 -10.99 16.27 10.50
CA ALA A 178 -11.46 15.89 9.16
C ALA A 178 -12.96 15.58 9.14
N MET A 179 -13.47 14.89 10.16
CA MET A 179 -14.90 14.58 10.26
C MET A 179 -15.75 15.80 10.59
N LYS A 180 -15.23 16.73 11.40
CA LYS A 180 -15.90 17.98 11.76
C LYS A 180 -15.99 18.93 10.57
N THR A 181 -14.90 19.09 9.84
CA THR A 181 -14.79 20.07 8.74
C THR A 181 -15.17 19.51 7.37
N LYS A 182 -15.23 18.17 7.23
CA LYS A 182 -15.34 17.45 5.96
C LYS A 182 -14.22 17.81 4.97
N ARG A 183 -13.05 18.20 5.49
CA ARG A 183 -11.86 18.54 4.70
C ARG A 183 -10.67 17.71 5.15
N LEU A 184 -9.83 17.31 4.19
CA LEU A 184 -8.59 16.61 4.47
C LEU A 184 -7.44 17.63 4.52
N ARG A 185 -6.70 17.64 5.62
CA ARG A 185 -5.40 18.31 5.65
C ARG A 185 -4.37 17.43 4.94
N THR A 186 -3.63 18.01 4.00
CA THR A 186 -2.47 17.39 3.36
C THR A 186 -1.17 17.82 4.03
N TYR A 187 -0.14 17.00 3.86
CA TYR A 187 1.21 17.24 4.36
C TYR A 187 2.18 17.08 3.19
N PRO A 188 2.87 18.16 2.76
CA PRO A 188 3.74 18.07 1.61
C PRO A 188 4.95 17.17 1.92
N CYS A 189 5.33 16.34 0.95
CA CYS A 189 6.63 15.69 0.90
C CYS A 189 7.33 15.99 -0.44
N ALA A 190 8.56 15.51 -0.63
CA ALA A 190 9.35 15.81 -1.81
C ALA A 190 8.71 15.38 -3.15
N SER A 191 7.70 14.50 -3.11
CA SER A 191 7.13 13.85 -4.29
C SER A 191 5.61 13.75 -4.26
N GLY A 192 4.92 14.62 -3.52
CA GLY A 192 3.46 14.69 -3.47
C GLY A 192 2.90 15.08 -2.10
N ASP A 193 1.58 15.23 -2.03
CA ASP A 193 0.86 15.56 -0.81
C ASP A 193 0.40 14.30 -0.08
N VAL A 194 0.75 14.20 1.21
CA VAL A 194 0.47 13.03 2.05
C VAL A 194 -0.79 13.23 2.88
N ILE A 195 -1.66 12.23 2.88
CA ILE A 195 -2.91 12.15 3.66
C ILE A 195 -2.80 10.95 4.63
N PRO A 196 -2.79 11.18 5.94
CA PRO A 196 -2.75 10.08 6.91
C PRO A 196 -4.11 9.38 7.02
N CYS A 197 -4.11 8.06 7.11
CA CYS A 197 -5.29 7.23 7.27
C CYS A 197 -5.07 6.15 8.35
N TYR A 198 -6.15 5.67 8.97
CA TYR A 198 -6.10 4.53 9.87
C TYR A 198 -5.81 3.24 9.11
N PHE A 199 -4.99 2.35 9.70
CA PHE A 199 -4.74 1.05 9.09
C PHE A 199 -6.06 0.26 8.92
N PRO A 200 -6.30 -0.40 7.78
CA PRO A 200 -7.62 -0.91 7.43
C PRO A 200 -7.96 -2.27 8.05
N VAL A 201 -7.01 -2.90 8.77
CA VAL A 201 -7.16 -4.25 9.33
C VAL A 201 -6.42 -4.41 10.66
N GLY A 202 -6.59 -5.55 11.32
CA GLY A 202 -5.81 -5.92 12.52
C GLY A 202 -6.04 -4.96 13.68
N ARG A 203 -4.95 -4.43 14.27
CA ARG A 203 -4.99 -3.44 15.36
C ARG A 203 -5.37 -2.02 14.91
N GLY A 204 -5.72 -1.84 13.63
CA GLY A 204 -6.17 -0.58 13.06
C GLY A 204 -7.63 -0.24 13.43
N ASP A 205 -8.19 0.74 12.74
CA ASP A 205 -9.60 1.15 12.90
C ASP A 205 -10.26 1.19 11.51
N PRO A 206 -10.81 0.05 11.05
CA PRO A 206 -11.38 -0.07 9.69
C PRO A 206 -12.53 0.91 9.45
N LYS A 207 -13.34 1.20 10.47
CA LYS A 207 -14.46 2.15 10.36
C LYS A 207 -13.93 3.56 10.07
N LYS A 208 -12.97 4.04 10.87
CA LYS A 208 -12.36 5.36 10.63
C LYS A 208 -11.58 5.41 9.33
N ALA A 209 -10.97 4.30 8.93
CA ALA A 209 -10.31 4.19 7.63
C ALA A 209 -11.31 4.44 6.49
N VAL A 210 -12.47 3.76 6.50
CA VAL A 210 -13.54 3.99 5.51
C VAL A 210 -13.99 5.45 5.50
N GLU A 211 -14.22 6.06 6.67
CA GLU A 211 -14.70 7.44 6.76
C GLU A 211 -13.69 8.46 6.19
N ILE A 212 -12.39 8.28 6.45
CA ILE A 212 -11.33 9.10 5.83
C ILE A 212 -11.25 8.83 4.32
N LEU A 213 -11.27 7.56 3.91
CA LEU A 213 -11.18 7.18 2.51
C LEU A 213 -12.37 7.70 1.68
N LYS A 214 -13.56 7.82 2.26
CA LYS A 214 -14.71 8.48 1.61
C LYS A 214 -14.46 9.96 1.34
N LEU A 215 -13.75 10.67 2.23
CA LEU A 215 -13.32 12.04 1.95
C LEU A 215 -12.25 12.06 0.84
N VAL A 216 -11.31 11.11 0.87
CA VAL A 216 -10.28 10.96 -0.18
C VAL A 216 -10.91 10.69 -1.54
N ARG A 217 -12.03 9.95 -1.61
CA ARG A 217 -12.70 9.68 -2.89
C ARG A 217 -13.27 10.94 -3.55
N ASN A 218 -13.49 12.02 -2.78
CA ASN A 218 -14.13 13.25 -3.23
C ASN A 218 -13.15 14.40 -3.49
N ILE A 219 -11.84 14.20 -3.27
CA ILE A 219 -10.79 15.09 -3.79
C ILE A 219 -10.46 14.64 -5.20
#